data_AF-D3HN52-F1
#
_entry.id   AF-D3HN52-F1
#
_cell.length_a   1.000
_cell.length_b   1.000
_cell.length_c   1.000
_cell.angle_alpha   90.00
_cell.angle_beta   90.00
_cell.angle_gamma   90.00
#
_symmetry.space_group_name_H-M   'P 1'
#
loop_
_entity.id
_entity.type
_entity.pdbx_description
1 polymer ?
#
loop_
_entity_poly.entity_id
_entity_poly.type
_entity_poly.pdbx_seq_one_letter_code
_entity_poly.pdbx_strand_id
1 'polypeptide(L)'
;MKLICKIAIFISLAPCAFANHFFSYCPVHTWHKVKSLQGEWEINLRMINEEGLFVDQACKPITRVPISTASPLTYGFGFNEDATFDIAYTVTAVQLSHGSGFESKTCVFVVTANGPAQPDIQALGYHGATCQWKIIPGVEEDFIVG
;
A
#
# COMPACT_ATOMS: atom_id res chain seq x y z
N MET A 1 -10.27 -77.09 -19.34
CA MET A 1 -10.84 -76.07 -18.44
C MET A 1 -9.73 -75.22 -17.85
N LYS A 2 -9.58 -73.97 -18.31
CA LYS A 2 -8.81 -72.92 -17.64
C LYS A 2 -9.66 -71.64 -17.71
N LEU A 3 -10.22 -71.25 -16.57
CA LEU A 3 -10.98 -70.01 -16.41
C LEU A 3 -9.97 -68.87 -16.29
N ILE A 4 -9.90 -67.99 -17.28
CA ILE A 4 -9.05 -66.79 -17.23
C ILE A 4 -9.97 -65.63 -16.85
N CYS A 5 -9.81 -65.15 -15.61
CA CYS A 5 -10.48 -64.00 -15.06
C CYS A 5 -9.89 -62.73 -15.69
N LYS A 6 -10.66 -62.01 -16.52
CA LYS A 6 -10.27 -60.70 -17.05
C LYS A 6 -10.69 -59.63 -16.06
N ILE A 7 -9.72 -59.06 -15.34
CA ILE A 7 -9.91 -57.88 -14.50
C ILE A 7 -9.94 -56.67 -15.43
N ALA A 8 -11.09 -56.01 -15.53
CA ALA A 8 -11.23 -54.72 -16.22
C ALA A 8 -10.82 -53.61 -15.24
N ILE A 9 -9.65 -53.01 -15.47
CA ILE A 9 -9.19 -51.84 -14.74
C ILE A 9 -9.86 -50.61 -15.36
N PHE A 10 -10.84 -50.04 -14.66
CA PHE A 10 -11.40 -48.73 -14.99
C PHE A 10 -10.41 -47.66 -14.55
N ILE A 11 -9.71 -47.06 -15.52
CA ILE A 11 -8.88 -45.87 -15.30
C ILE A 11 -9.83 -44.67 -15.37
N SER A 12 -10.27 -44.18 -14.21
CA SER A 12 -10.97 -42.90 -14.12
C SER A 12 -9.97 -41.78 -14.35
N LEU A 13 -9.98 -41.19 -15.56
CA LEU A 13 -9.37 -39.89 -15.83
C LEU A 13 -10.13 -38.82 -15.04
N ALA A 14 -9.63 -38.49 -13.85
CA ALA A 14 -10.01 -37.26 -13.19
C ALA A 14 -9.41 -36.10 -14.01
N PRO A 15 -10.22 -35.16 -14.53
CA PRO A 15 -9.69 -33.95 -15.12
C PRO A 15 -9.05 -33.15 -13.99
N CYS A 16 -7.71 -33.04 -13.99
CA CYS A 16 -7.04 -32.02 -13.22
C CYS A 16 -7.56 -30.67 -13.72
N ALA A 17 -8.46 -30.06 -12.95
CA ALA A 17 -8.83 -28.67 -13.14
C ALA A 17 -7.57 -27.84 -12.88
N PHE A 18 -6.88 -27.45 -13.95
CA PHE A 18 -5.86 -26.40 -13.88
C PHE A 18 -6.60 -25.12 -13.52
N ALA A 19 -6.58 -24.77 -12.23
CA ALA A 19 -6.95 -23.43 -11.81
C ALA A 19 -5.93 -22.48 -12.44
N ASN A 20 -6.34 -21.81 -13.53
CA ASN A 20 -5.63 -20.66 -14.06
C ASN A 20 -5.67 -19.58 -12.97
N HIS A 21 -4.66 -19.57 -12.10
CA HIS A 21 -4.32 -18.38 -11.33
C HIS A 21 -3.87 -17.33 -12.35
N PHE A 22 -4.84 -16.58 -12.88
CA PHE A 22 -4.55 -15.28 -13.46
C PHE A 22 -3.98 -14.47 -12.30
N PHE A 23 -2.65 -14.36 -12.24
CA PHE A 23 -2.01 -13.37 -11.39
C PHE A 23 -2.52 -12.02 -11.86
N SER A 24 -3.45 -11.44 -11.09
CA SER A 24 -3.92 -10.07 -11.31
C SER A 24 -2.68 -9.19 -11.19
N TYR A 25 -2.20 -8.68 -12.32
CA TYR A 25 -1.08 -7.75 -12.36
C TYR A 25 -1.42 -6.56 -11.46
N CYS A 26 -0.49 -6.22 -10.56
CA CYS A 26 -0.62 -5.07 -9.68
C CYS A 26 0.38 -4.00 -10.11
N PRO A 27 -0.07 -2.86 -10.66
CA PRO A 27 0.80 -1.83 -11.23
C PRO A 27 1.45 -0.99 -10.12
N VAL A 28 2.15 -1.65 -9.20
CA VAL A 28 2.86 -1.01 -8.10
C VAL A 28 4.31 -0.89 -8.50
N HIS A 29 4.79 0.35 -8.59
CA HIS A 29 6.22 0.63 -8.61
C HIS A 29 6.82 0.29 -7.25
N THR A 30 6.03 0.69 -6.23
CA THR A 30 6.43 1.12 -4.91
C THR A 30 5.74 0.58 -3.65
N TRP A 31 6.38 0.11 -2.56
CA TRP A 31 5.67 -0.15 -1.30
C TRP A 31 6.19 0.70 -0.15
N HIS A 32 5.30 1.53 0.39
CA HIS A 32 5.56 2.38 1.57
C HIS A 32 4.78 1.88 2.78
N LYS A 33 5.19 2.36 3.97
CA LYS A 33 4.49 2.05 5.22
C LYS A 33 4.22 3.30 6.04
N VAL A 34 3.03 3.39 6.63
CA VAL A 34 2.66 4.45 7.58
C VAL A 34 2.36 3.83 8.95
N LYS A 35 3.04 4.32 9.99
CA LYS A 35 2.93 3.82 11.36
C LYS A 35 2.46 4.92 12.30
N SER A 36 1.54 4.57 13.20
CA SER A 36 1.18 5.40 14.34
C SER A 36 2.07 5.05 15.53
N LEU A 37 2.65 6.06 16.19
CA LEU A 37 3.28 5.93 17.50
C LEU A 37 2.23 5.81 18.60
N GLN A 38 1.08 6.48 18.41
CA GLN A 38 0.00 6.55 19.38
C GLN A 38 -1.31 7.04 18.75
N GLY A 39 -2.42 6.52 19.25
CA GLY A 39 -3.76 6.90 18.80
C GLY A 39 -4.13 6.40 17.41
N GLU A 40 -5.36 6.71 17.04
CA GLU A 40 -5.97 6.35 15.76
C GLU A 40 -5.85 7.53 14.79
N TRP A 41 -5.54 7.25 13.54
CA TRP A 41 -5.33 8.26 12.51
C TRP A 41 -6.04 7.87 11.23
N GLU A 42 -6.52 8.86 10.49
CA GLU A 42 -6.97 8.67 9.12
C GLU A 42 -5.89 9.13 8.15
N ILE A 43 -5.37 8.20 7.35
CA ILE A 43 -4.42 8.47 6.28
C ILE A 43 -5.19 8.85 5.03
N ASN A 44 -4.80 9.94 4.37
CA ASN A 44 -5.31 10.41 3.09
C ASN A 44 -4.14 10.50 2.10
N LEU A 45 -4.24 9.79 0.97
CA LEU A 45 -3.23 9.73 -0.10
C LEU A 45 -3.74 10.51 -1.31
N ARG A 46 -2.95 11.44 -1.84
CA ARG A 46 -3.34 12.30 -2.97
C ARG A 46 -2.17 12.63 -3.88
N MET A 47 -2.33 12.37 -5.18
CA MET A 47 -1.46 12.92 -6.22
C MET A 47 -1.63 14.44 -6.30
N ILE A 48 -0.55 15.14 -6.66
CA ILE A 48 -0.54 16.60 -6.85
C ILE A 48 -0.49 16.97 -8.33
N ASN A 49 0.46 16.41 -9.10
CA ASN A 49 0.81 16.94 -10.42
C ASN A 49 0.66 15.94 -11.57
N GLU A 50 0.93 14.65 -11.37
CA GLU A 50 0.78 13.61 -12.37
C GLU A 50 -0.27 12.57 -11.97
N GLU A 51 -0.73 11.77 -12.95
CA GLU A 51 -1.57 10.62 -12.68
C GLU A 51 -0.78 9.53 -11.95
N GLY A 52 -1.39 8.97 -10.92
CA GLY A 52 -0.81 7.91 -10.12
C GLY A 52 -1.89 7.17 -9.36
N LEU A 53 -1.52 6.01 -8.85
CA LEU A 53 -2.42 5.12 -8.13
C LEU A 53 -1.81 4.74 -6.78
N PHE A 54 -2.70 4.62 -5.80
CA PHE A 54 -2.37 4.04 -4.50
C PHE A 54 -3.24 2.81 -4.30
N VAL A 55 -2.63 1.70 -3.87
CA VAL A 55 -3.35 0.44 -3.65
C VAL A 55 -3.01 -0.18 -2.29
N ASP A 56 -3.91 -0.99 -1.77
CA ASP A 56 -3.62 -1.86 -0.64
C ASP A 56 -2.82 -3.11 -1.07
N GLN A 57 -2.47 -3.96 -0.11
CA GLN A 57 -1.74 -5.22 -0.37
C GLN A 57 -2.55 -6.24 -1.18
N ALA A 58 -3.87 -6.08 -1.30
CA ALA A 58 -4.74 -6.87 -2.18
C ALA A 58 -4.89 -6.23 -3.57
N CYS A 59 -4.08 -5.21 -3.87
CA CYS A 59 -4.10 -4.42 -5.10
C CYS A 59 -5.42 -3.66 -5.35
N LYS A 60 -6.15 -3.32 -4.29
CA LYS A 60 -7.36 -2.51 -4.41
C LYS A 60 -7.01 -1.03 -4.27
N PRO A 61 -7.55 -0.14 -5.13
CA PRO A 61 -7.33 1.30 -5.00
C PRO A 61 -7.73 1.82 -3.63
N ILE A 62 -6.88 2.64 -3.03
CA ILE A 62 -7.12 3.30 -1.75
C ILE A 62 -6.78 4.79 -1.85
N THR A 63 -7.52 5.60 -1.11
CA THR A 63 -7.19 7.04 -0.95
C THR A 63 -7.34 7.49 0.49
N ARG A 64 -8.05 6.71 1.31
CA ARG A 64 -8.31 6.98 2.71
C ARG A 64 -8.31 5.69 3.49
N VAL A 65 -7.47 5.59 4.53
CA VAL A 65 -7.36 4.37 5.34
C VAL A 65 -7.14 4.73 6.81
N PRO A 66 -7.95 4.20 7.75
CA PRO A 66 -7.68 4.35 9.16
C PRO A 66 -6.50 3.47 9.58
N ILE A 67 -5.64 3.98 10.48
CA ILE A 67 -4.53 3.25 11.08
C ILE A 67 -4.51 3.41 12.58
N SER A 68 -3.88 2.45 13.24
CA SER A 68 -3.61 2.43 14.68
C SER A 68 -2.16 2.02 14.92
N THR A 69 -1.75 1.96 16.18
CA THR A 69 -0.49 1.31 16.57
C THR A 69 -0.49 -0.20 16.26
N ALA A 70 -1.65 -0.85 16.26
CA ALA A 70 -1.81 -2.28 15.99
C ALA A 70 -1.99 -2.61 14.50
N SER A 71 -2.43 -1.64 13.71
CA SER A 71 -2.77 -1.80 12.29
C SER A 71 -2.11 -0.70 11.44
N PRO A 72 -0.79 -0.79 11.18
CA PRO A 72 -0.11 0.13 10.27
C PRO A 72 -0.58 -0.08 8.84
N LEU A 73 -0.56 0.99 8.04
CA LEU A 73 -0.85 0.91 6.61
C LEU A 73 0.42 0.51 5.85
N THR A 74 0.32 -0.47 4.97
CA THR A 74 1.26 -0.68 3.86
C THR A 74 0.51 -0.37 2.58
N TYR A 75 0.99 0.59 1.79
CA TYR A 75 0.35 0.97 0.53
C TYR A 75 1.33 0.89 -0.62
N GLY A 76 0.80 0.48 -1.77
CA GLY A 76 1.50 0.47 -3.03
C GLY A 76 1.36 1.81 -3.73
N PHE A 77 2.45 2.40 -4.22
CA PHE A 77 2.45 3.55 -5.11
C PHE A 77 2.77 3.08 -6.53
N GLY A 78 2.01 3.58 -7.50
CA GLY A 78 2.25 3.34 -8.93
C GLY A 78 1.94 4.57 -9.75
N PHE A 79 2.51 4.62 -10.94
CA PHE A 79 2.32 5.67 -11.93
C PHE A 79 2.41 5.05 -13.32
N ASN A 80 1.98 5.78 -14.35
CA ASN A 80 1.99 5.29 -15.72
C ASN A 80 3.42 5.16 -16.25
N GLU A 81 3.67 4.24 -17.18
CA GLU A 81 5.01 3.98 -17.74
C GLU A 81 5.62 5.18 -18.48
N ASP A 82 4.79 6.14 -18.91
CA ASP A 82 5.15 7.38 -19.57
C ASP A 82 5.35 8.57 -18.61
N ALA A 83 5.27 8.35 -17.29
CA ALA A 83 5.54 9.37 -16.29
C ALA A 83 6.93 9.97 -16.47
N THR A 84 7.02 11.29 -16.27
CA THR A 84 8.27 12.03 -16.51
C THR A 84 9.29 11.88 -15.37
N PHE A 85 8.90 11.16 -14.31
CA PHE A 85 9.56 11.08 -13.00
C PHE A 85 9.52 12.37 -12.19
N ASP A 86 8.91 13.45 -12.69
CA ASP A 86 8.53 14.62 -11.90
C ASP A 86 7.26 14.27 -11.10
N ILE A 87 7.37 13.45 -10.07
CA ILE A 87 6.23 12.99 -9.28
C ILE A 87 6.10 13.86 -8.04
N ALA A 88 4.87 14.27 -7.72
CA ALA A 88 4.52 14.89 -6.45
C ALA A 88 3.20 14.33 -5.92
N TYR A 89 3.20 13.92 -4.66
CA TYR A 89 2.00 13.48 -3.94
C TYR A 89 2.08 13.82 -2.45
N THR A 90 0.98 13.62 -1.74
CA THR A 90 0.91 13.78 -0.29
C THR A 90 0.49 12.51 0.42
N VAL A 91 1.10 12.29 1.58
CA VAL A 91 0.58 11.42 2.64
C VAL A 91 0.13 12.32 3.78
N THR A 92 -1.17 12.45 3.97
CA THR A 92 -1.72 13.26 5.06
C THR A 92 -2.30 12.34 6.13
N ALA A 93 -1.97 12.58 7.39
CA ALA A 93 -2.55 11.84 8.53
C ALA A 93 -3.26 12.83 9.45
N VAL A 94 -4.53 12.58 9.75
CA VAL A 94 -5.31 13.38 10.70
C VAL A 94 -5.69 12.50 11.89
N GLN A 95 -5.34 12.92 13.09
CA GLN A 95 -5.65 12.16 14.30
C GLN A 95 -7.16 12.15 14.54
N LEU A 96 -7.71 10.95 14.74
CA LEU A 96 -9.10 10.75 15.12
C LEU A 96 -9.25 11.12 16.60
N SER A 97 -9.87 12.28 16.85
CA SER A 97 -10.25 12.70 18.19
C SER A 97 -11.61 12.09 18.56
N HIS A 98 -11.71 11.52 19.76
CA HIS A 98 -12.98 11.09 20.34
C HIS A 98 -13.61 12.16 21.27
N GLY A 99 -13.15 13.42 21.20
CA GLY A 99 -13.62 14.54 22.05
C GLY A 99 -14.08 15.77 21.25
N SER A 100 -14.70 16.74 21.95
CA SER A 100 -15.38 17.91 21.36
C SER A 100 -14.46 19.06 20.89
N GLY A 101 -13.18 18.80 20.63
CA GLY A 101 -12.20 19.82 20.22
C GLY A 101 -11.95 19.82 18.70
N PHE A 102 -11.70 21.00 18.12
CA PHE A 102 -11.36 21.18 16.70
C PHE A 102 -9.84 21.10 16.41
N GLU A 103 -9.03 20.64 17.36
CA GLU A 103 -7.57 20.60 17.25
C GLU A 103 -7.05 19.18 16.98
N SER A 104 -7.48 18.57 15.86
CA SER A 104 -6.87 17.31 15.43
C SER A 104 -5.41 17.55 15.05
N LYS A 105 -4.51 16.79 15.69
CA LYS A 105 -3.12 16.67 15.23
C LYS A 105 -3.10 16.24 13.77
N THR A 106 -2.22 16.86 12.98
CA THR A 106 -2.12 16.57 11.55
C THR A 106 -0.66 16.46 11.14
N CYS A 107 -0.33 15.41 10.39
CA CYS A 107 0.92 15.29 9.65
C CYS A 107 0.63 15.42 8.16
N VAL A 108 1.42 16.23 7.46
CA VAL A 108 1.45 16.26 6.00
C VAL A 108 2.86 15.93 5.54
N PHE A 109 3.00 14.85 4.79
CA PHE A 109 4.23 14.54 4.08
C PHE A 109 4.02 14.92 2.62
N VAL A 110 4.83 15.85 2.13
CA VAL A 110 4.92 16.16 0.70
C VAL A 110 6.05 15.32 0.15
N VAL A 111 5.72 14.40 -0.73
CA VAL A 111 6.67 13.49 -1.36
C VAL A 111 6.85 13.93 -2.80
N THR A 112 8.08 14.25 -3.16
CA THR A 112 8.46 14.54 -4.53
C THR A 112 9.60 13.63 -4.97
N ALA A 113 9.69 13.40 -6.27
CA ALA A 113 10.85 12.80 -6.91
C ALA A 113 11.08 13.52 -8.24
N ASN A 114 12.34 13.59 -8.66
CA ASN A 114 12.75 14.08 -9.99
C ASN A 114 13.66 13.06 -10.71
N GLY A 115 13.70 11.83 -10.19
CA GLY A 115 14.52 10.75 -10.73
C GLY A 115 14.47 9.48 -9.86
N PRO A 116 14.98 8.35 -10.40
CA PRO A 116 14.98 7.09 -9.68
C PRO A 116 15.75 7.16 -8.37
N ALA A 117 15.14 6.65 -7.29
CA ALA A 117 15.74 6.57 -5.95
C ALA A 117 16.26 7.92 -5.38
N GLN A 118 15.68 9.04 -5.82
CA GLN A 118 15.97 10.38 -5.31
C GLN A 118 14.69 11.05 -4.78
N PRO A 119 14.07 10.52 -3.72
CA PRO A 119 12.94 11.17 -3.08
C PRO A 119 13.40 12.43 -2.33
N ASP A 120 12.61 13.49 -2.42
CA ASP A 120 12.66 14.64 -1.52
C ASP A 120 11.34 14.69 -0.74
N ILE A 121 11.43 14.58 0.59
CA ILE A 121 10.27 14.47 1.46
C ILE A 121 10.31 15.54 2.53
N GLN A 122 9.28 16.38 2.52
CA GLN A 122 9.03 17.38 3.56
C GLN A 122 7.98 16.84 4.52
N ALA A 123 8.29 16.84 5.82
CA ALA A 123 7.36 16.46 6.88
C ALA A 123 6.90 17.70 7.65
N LEU A 124 5.59 17.93 7.66
CA LEU A 124 4.95 19.09 8.28
C LEU A 124 4.03 18.61 9.40
N GLY A 125 4.32 19.04 10.63
CA GLY A 125 3.50 18.75 11.80
C GLY A 125 2.69 19.95 12.25
N TYR A 126 1.39 19.74 12.47
CA TYR A 126 0.46 20.75 12.94
C TYR A 126 -0.17 20.35 14.28
N HIS A 127 -0.48 21.36 15.11
CA HIS A 127 -1.09 21.18 16.42
C HIS A 127 -0.32 20.22 17.34
N GLY A 128 1.02 20.24 17.28
CA GLY A 128 1.88 19.38 18.10
C GLY A 128 1.96 17.93 17.62
N ALA A 129 1.66 17.66 16.35
CA ALA A 129 1.93 16.37 15.72
C ALA A 129 3.44 16.14 15.56
N THR A 130 3.86 14.91 15.86
CA THR A 130 5.20 14.39 15.55
C THR A 130 5.13 13.68 14.21
N CYS A 131 5.83 14.22 13.22
CA CYS A 131 5.81 13.71 11.84
C CYS A 131 7.24 13.40 11.43
N GLN A 132 7.54 12.13 11.21
CA GLN A 132 8.88 11.67 10.86
C GLN A 132 8.80 10.73 9.66
N TRP A 133 9.88 10.66 8.91
CA TRP A 133 10.05 9.68 7.85
C TRP A 133 11.48 9.17 7.86
N LYS A 134 11.70 7.99 7.26
CA LYS A 134 13.04 7.44 7.07
C LYS A 134 13.10 6.58 5.83
N ILE A 135 14.27 6.56 5.21
CA ILE A 135 14.60 5.66 4.11
C ILE A 135 14.89 4.26 4.69
N ILE A 136 14.32 3.24 4.07
CA ILE A 136 14.54 1.81 4.28
C ILE A 136 15.32 1.31 3.05
N PRO A 137 16.63 1.01 3.21
CA PRO A 137 17.46 0.57 2.10
C PRO A 137 16.88 -0.63 1.36
N GLY A 138 16.74 -0.52 0.03
CA GLY A 138 16.24 -1.57 -0.84
C GLY A 138 14.74 -1.85 -0.74
N VAL A 139 13.99 -1.03 0.01
CA VAL A 139 12.53 -1.09 0.07
C VAL A 139 11.94 0.25 -0.34
N GLU A 140 12.08 1.29 0.51
CA GLU A 140 11.71 2.71 0.33
C GLU A 140 11.41 3.42 1.66
N GLU A 141 10.46 4.34 1.79
CA GLU A 141 10.24 5.18 2.96
C GLU A 141 9.15 4.67 3.90
N ASP A 142 9.48 4.71 5.18
CA ASP A 142 8.52 4.60 6.28
C ASP A 142 8.11 6.01 6.72
N PHE A 143 6.81 6.25 6.84
CA PHE A 143 6.22 7.44 7.48
C PHE A 143 5.74 7.10 8.90
N ILE A 144 5.95 8.01 9.83
CA ILE A 144 5.69 7.82 11.27
C ILE A 144 4.94 9.05 11.80
N VAL A 145 3.80 8.83 12.47
CA VAL A 145 2.92 9.88 13.01
C VAL A 145 2.64 9.69 14.50
N GLY A 146 2.48 10.78 15.28
CA GLY A 146 2.21 10.74 16.73
C GLY A 146 1.77 12.07 17.36
#